data_AF-A0A1A7WZ83-F1
#
_entry.id   AF-A0A1A7WZ83-F1
#
_cell.length_a   1.000
_cell.length_b   1.000
_cell.length_c   1.000
_cell.angle_alpha   90.00
_cell.angle_beta   90.00
_cell.angle_gamma   90.00
#
_symmetry.space_group_name_H-M   'P 1'
#
loop_
_entity.id
_entity.type
_entity.pdbx_description
1 polymer ?
#
loop_
_entity_poly.entity_id
_entity_poly.type
_entity_poly.pdbx_seq_one_letter_code
_entity_poly.pdbx_strand_id
1 'polypeptide(L)'
;MATCEMCGMVGVRDAFYSKTKRFCSVSCSRSYSSNSKKASILARLQGKPPTKKAKVLQKQPLMTKLAAYSQQPASQQSGARKSISVDGFDWGHYLEEGDVMGAPVSCFKHVPMGKSWGDISEGVRVEVPNSDSGLPMKVYWIASIIKLA
;
A
#
# COMPACT_ATOMS: atom_id res chain seq x y z
N MET A 1 -20.61 28.01 2.77
CA MET A 1 -19.44 27.12 2.62
C MET A 1 -19.82 25.69 3.00
N ALA A 2 -19.20 24.70 2.38
CA ALA A 2 -19.34 23.27 2.69
C ALA A 2 -17.97 22.63 2.84
N THR A 3 -17.90 21.54 3.61
CA THR A 3 -16.68 20.77 3.86
C THR A 3 -16.91 19.33 3.46
N CYS A 4 -15.96 18.75 2.72
CA CYS A 4 -16.09 17.37 2.25
C CYS A 4 -15.83 16.40 3.40
N GLU A 5 -16.77 15.49 3.67
CA GLU A 5 -16.64 14.52 4.76
C GLU A 5 -15.57 13.44 4.53
N MET A 6 -15.04 13.33 3.30
CA MET A 6 -13.91 12.42 3.02
C MET A 6 -12.54 13.07 3.06
N CYS A 7 -12.36 14.16 2.32
CA CYS A 7 -11.03 14.76 2.15
C CYS A 7 -10.87 16.07 2.93
N GLY A 8 -11.90 16.55 3.64
CA GLY A 8 -11.83 17.77 4.43
C GLY A 8 -11.76 19.06 3.62
N MET A 9 -11.76 19.00 2.29
CA MET A 9 -11.73 20.19 1.42
C MET A 9 -12.93 21.09 1.71
N VAL A 10 -12.68 22.39 1.92
CA VAL A 10 -13.69 23.41 2.15
C VAL A 10 -13.89 24.22 0.88
N GLY A 11 -15.15 24.49 0.50
CA GLY A 11 -15.46 25.31 -0.67
C GLY A 11 -16.89 25.86 -0.68
N VAL A 12 -17.30 26.39 -1.81
CA VAL A 12 -18.65 26.95 -2.01
C VAL A 12 -19.67 25.80 -2.12
N ARG A 13 -20.82 25.92 -1.44
CA ARG A 13 -21.84 24.85 -1.38
C ARG A 13 -22.34 24.42 -2.75
N ASP A 14 -22.42 25.33 -3.70
CA ASP A 14 -22.96 25.03 -5.03
C ASP A 14 -22.00 24.20 -5.89
N ALA A 15 -20.69 24.35 -5.67
CA ALA A 15 -19.64 23.57 -6.33
C ALA A 15 -19.51 22.13 -5.80
N PHE A 16 -20.20 21.79 -4.70
CA PHE A 16 -20.14 20.45 -4.12
C PHE A 16 -21.01 19.45 -4.88
N TYR A 17 -20.49 18.23 -5.01
CA TYR A 17 -21.15 17.09 -5.61
C TYR A 17 -22.24 16.52 -4.69
N SER A 18 -23.27 15.88 -5.28
CA SER A 18 -24.49 15.29 -4.67
C SER A 18 -25.64 16.25 -4.32
N LYS A 19 -26.87 15.72 -4.19
CA LYS A 19 -28.06 16.47 -3.74
C LYS A 19 -27.92 17.05 -2.33
N THR A 20 -27.12 16.40 -1.47
CA THR A 20 -26.91 16.82 -0.08
C THR A 20 -25.68 17.72 0.09
N LYS A 21 -24.89 17.97 -0.97
CA LYS A 21 -23.69 18.83 -0.97
C LYS A 21 -22.64 18.45 0.09
N ARG A 22 -22.53 17.15 0.42
CA ARG A 22 -21.61 16.63 1.46
C ARG A 22 -20.22 16.23 0.94
N PHE A 23 -20.05 16.14 -0.38
CA PHE A 23 -18.82 15.66 -0.99
C PHE A 23 -18.36 16.61 -2.08
N CYS A 24 -17.06 16.87 -2.19
CA CYS A 24 -16.52 17.73 -3.25
C CYS A 24 -16.47 17.02 -4.62
N SER A 25 -16.57 15.68 -4.67
CA SER A 25 -16.53 14.91 -5.92
C SER A 25 -17.23 13.55 -5.81
N VAL A 26 -17.50 12.92 -6.96
CA VAL A 26 -18.01 11.54 -7.04
C VAL A 26 -17.09 10.55 -6.36
N SER A 27 -15.77 10.72 -6.51
CA SER A 27 -14.78 9.86 -5.88
C SER A 27 -14.85 9.94 -4.36
N CYS A 28 -14.96 11.15 -3.79
CA CYS A 28 -15.16 11.32 -2.34
C CYS A 28 -16.46 10.65 -1.87
N SER A 29 -17.57 10.79 -2.62
CA SER A 29 -18.83 10.14 -2.23
C SER A 29 -18.72 8.60 -2.18
N ARG A 30 -18.08 7.99 -3.19
CA ARG A 30 -17.90 6.53 -3.27
C ARG A 30 -16.93 6.02 -2.20
N SER A 31 -15.83 6.74 -1.97
CA SER A 31 -14.87 6.40 -0.92
C SER A 31 -15.48 6.48 0.48
N TYR A 32 -16.37 7.43 0.75
CA TYR A 32 -17.08 7.52 2.04
C TYR A 32 -17.94 6.30 2.31
N SER A 33 -18.74 5.88 1.33
CA SER A 33 -19.59 4.68 1.46
C SER A 33 -18.79 3.39 1.62
N SER A 34 -17.60 3.31 1.00
CA SER A 34 -16.72 2.15 1.16
C SER A 34 -16.02 2.16 2.52
N ASN A 35 -15.60 3.33 3.00
CA ASN A 35 -14.96 3.47 4.31
C ASN A 35 -15.93 3.21 5.46
N SER A 36 -17.19 3.65 5.34
CA SER A 36 -18.23 3.38 6.35
C SER A 36 -18.53 1.88 6.49
N LYS A 37 -18.47 1.11 5.40
CA LYS A 37 -18.60 -0.36 5.44
C LYS A 37 -17.42 -0.99 6.17
N LYS A 38 -16.18 -0.56 5.89
CA LYS A 38 -14.99 -1.02 6.62
C LYS A 38 -15.11 -0.72 8.12
N ALA A 39 -15.55 0.49 8.48
CA ALA A 39 -15.79 0.88 9.87
C ALA A 39 -16.87 0.03 10.55
N SER A 40 -17.97 -0.28 9.84
CA SER A 40 -19.03 -1.14 10.38
C SER A 40 -18.59 -2.59 10.61
N ILE A 41 -17.70 -3.11 9.76
CA ILE A 41 -17.12 -4.45 9.90
C ILE A 41 -16.11 -4.46 11.07
N LEU A 42 -15.25 -3.45 11.17
CA LEU A 42 -14.33 -3.27 12.29
C LEU A 42 -15.06 -3.19 13.64
N ALA A 43 -16.18 -2.47 13.71
CA ALA A 43 -17.01 -2.38 14.91
C ALA A 43 -17.61 -3.73 15.32
N ARG A 44 -17.97 -4.59 14.35
CA ARG A 44 -18.45 -5.96 14.63
C ARG A 44 -17.33 -6.89 15.09
N LEU A 45 -16.13 -6.76 14.51
CA LEU A 45 -14.96 -7.57 14.90
C LEU A 45 -14.42 -7.20 16.30
N GLN A 46 -14.62 -5.96 16.75
CA GLN A 46 -14.20 -5.49 18.08
C GLN A 46 -15.14 -5.93 19.24
N GLY A 47 -16.13 -6.80 18.99
CA GLY A 47 -16.71 -7.68 20.02
C GLY A 47 -17.36 -7.02 21.24
N LYS A 48 -17.81 -5.76 21.18
CA LYS A 48 -18.63 -5.16 22.24
C LYS A 48 -20.10 -5.18 21.83
N PRO A 49 -21.00 -5.84 22.59
CA PRO A 49 -22.43 -5.84 22.29
C PRO A 49 -22.98 -4.41 22.35
N PRO A 50 -23.98 -4.03 21.54
CA PRO A 50 -24.60 -2.73 21.65
C PRO A 50 -25.46 -2.70 22.92
N THR A 51 -24.87 -2.28 24.05
CA THR A 51 -25.65 -1.91 25.22
C THR A 51 -26.46 -0.66 24.88
N LYS A 52 -27.78 -0.80 24.95
CA LYS A 52 -28.74 0.29 24.80
C LYS A 52 -28.34 1.39 25.80
N LYS A 53 -28.15 2.60 25.27
CA LYS A 53 -27.87 3.89 25.95
C LYS A 53 -26.39 4.14 26.26
N ALA A 54 -25.71 4.84 25.34
CA ALA A 54 -24.54 5.63 25.66
C ALA A 54 -24.74 7.07 25.17
N LYS A 55 -24.67 8.01 26.11
CA LYS A 55 -24.67 9.46 25.91
C LYS A 55 -23.47 9.81 25.05
N VAL A 56 -23.70 10.44 23.90
CA VAL A 56 -22.65 10.87 22.96
C VAL A 56 -21.74 11.88 23.66
N LEU A 57 -20.55 11.43 24.06
CA LEU A 57 -19.45 12.29 24.47
C LEU A 57 -18.80 12.81 23.18
N GLN A 58 -18.92 14.11 22.92
CA GLN A 58 -18.23 14.80 21.82
C GLN A 58 -16.73 14.54 21.94
N LYS A 59 -16.18 13.71 21.04
CA LYS A 59 -14.73 13.64 20.84
C LYS A 59 -14.30 14.88 20.06
N GLN A 60 -13.43 15.67 20.68
CA GLN A 60 -12.74 16.77 20.02
C GLN A 60 -11.94 16.26 18.80
N PRO A 61 -11.86 17.05 17.71
CA PRO A 61 -11.06 16.69 16.56
C PRO A 61 -9.56 16.81 16.90
N LEU A 62 -8.85 15.69 16.85
CA LEU A 62 -7.40 15.64 16.89
C LEU A 62 -6.87 16.14 15.55
N MET A 63 -6.42 17.38 15.53
CA MET A 63 -5.69 17.99 14.41
C MET A 63 -4.32 17.31 14.28
N THR A 64 -4.16 16.45 13.28
CA THR A 64 -2.85 15.92 12.89
C THR A 64 -2.07 17.01 12.18
N LYS A 65 -1.07 17.57 12.87
CA LYS A 65 -0.06 18.46 12.30
C LYS A 65 0.83 17.65 11.34
N LEU A 66 0.73 17.92 10.05
CA LEU A 66 1.74 17.56 9.05
C LEU A 66 2.29 18.85 8.45
N ALA A 67 3.38 19.35 9.04
CA ALA A 67 4.19 20.43 8.47
C ALA A 67 5.63 20.30 8.99
N ALA A 68 6.46 19.63 8.19
CA ALA A 68 7.92 19.66 8.14
C ALA A 68 8.28 18.46 7.25
N TYR A 69 8.71 18.59 6.00
CA TYR A 69 9.94 19.24 5.60
C TYR A 69 9.76 19.81 4.18
N SER A 70 9.68 21.13 4.08
CA SER A 70 10.03 21.85 2.86
C SER A 70 11.20 22.73 3.22
N GLN A 71 12.35 22.49 2.59
CA GLN A 71 13.40 23.44 2.20
C GLN A 71 14.76 22.73 2.17
N GLN A 72 15.60 23.23 1.25
CA GLN A 72 17.06 23.19 1.13
C GLN A 72 17.51 22.68 -0.27
N PRO A 73 18.58 23.27 -0.84
CA PRO A 73 18.44 24.22 -1.93
C PRO A 73 19.06 23.74 -3.25
N ALA A 74 18.78 24.51 -4.31
CA ALA A 74 19.45 24.42 -5.60
C ALA A 74 20.94 24.80 -5.48
N SER A 75 21.81 23.88 -5.89
CA SER A 75 23.15 24.21 -6.39
C SER A 75 23.40 23.44 -7.68
N GLN A 76 23.54 24.21 -8.76
CA GLN A 76 23.98 23.74 -10.07
C GLN A 76 25.44 23.33 -9.98
N GLN A 77 25.78 22.12 -10.43
CA GLN A 77 27.03 21.91 -11.16
C GLN A 77 26.95 20.66 -12.04
N SER A 78 27.53 20.85 -13.22
CA SER A 78 27.60 19.99 -14.40
C SER A 78 28.27 18.63 -14.16
N GLY A 79 27.61 17.56 -14.61
CA GLY A 79 28.17 16.22 -14.73
C GLY A 79 27.12 15.27 -15.29
N ALA A 80 27.51 14.37 -16.18
CA ALA A 80 26.66 13.53 -17.02
C ALA A 80 25.35 13.05 -16.37
N ARG A 81 24.22 13.24 -17.08
CA ARG A 81 22.91 12.69 -16.73
C ARG A 81 22.97 11.16 -16.74
N LYS A 82 23.43 10.54 -15.65
CA LYS A 82 22.85 9.26 -15.24
C LYS A 82 21.44 9.62 -14.81
N SER A 83 20.45 9.14 -15.56
CA SER A 83 19.07 9.14 -15.08
C SER A 83 19.10 8.50 -13.70
N ILE A 84 18.84 9.29 -12.66
CA ILE A 84 18.51 8.73 -11.35
C ILE A 84 17.14 8.09 -11.58
N SER A 85 17.12 6.83 -12.00
CA SER A 85 15.97 5.99 -11.76
C SER A 85 15.79 6.04 -10.25
N VAL A 86 14.62 6.47 -9.81
CA VAL A 86 14.22 6.23 -8.42
C VAL A 86 14.12 4.71 -8.36
N ASP A 87 15.21 4.07 -7.99
CA ASP A 87 15.24 2.62 -7.83
C ASP A 87 14.14 2.31 -6.82
N GLY A 88 13.21 1.45 -7.21
CA GLY A 88 12.16 1.00 -6.30
C GLY A 88 12.80 0.40 -5.05
N PHE A 89 12.01 0.23 -3.99
CA PHE A 89 12.51 -0.52 -2.84
C PHE A 89 12.86 -1.95 -3.26
N ASP A 90 14.12 -2.35 -3.04
CA ASP A 90 14.62 -3.68 -3.36
C ASP A 90 14.47 -4.63 -2.16
N TRP A 91 13.54 -5.58 -2.29
CA TRP A 91 13.35 -6.63 -1.29
C TRP A 91 14.56 -7.57 -1.18
N GLY A 92 15.29 -7.82 -2.27
CA GLY A 92 16.44 -8.70 -2.28
C GLY A 92 17.52 -8.21 -1.33
N HIS A 93 17.98 -6.96 -1.54
CA HIS A 93 18.95 -6.33 -0.65
C HIS A 93 18.45 -6.24 0.81
N TYR A 94 17.18 -5.89 1.02
CA TYR A 94 16.61 -5.79 2.37
C TYR A 94 16.60 -7.12 3.12
N LEU A 95 16.30 -8.22 2.43
CA LEU A 95 16.23 -9.58 3.01
C LEU A 95 17.61 -10.23 3.16
N GLU A 96 18.62 -9.75 2.44
CA GLU A 96 20.02 -10.15 2.61
C GLU A 96 20.68 -9.41 3.78
N GLU A 97 20.41 -8.11 3.93
CA GLU A 97 21.02 -7.27 4.96
C GLU A 97 20.34 -7.42 6.33
N GLY A 98 19.01 -7.54 6.34
CA GLY A 98 18.24 -7.83 7.54
C GLY A 98 18.00 -9.33 7.65
N ASP A 99 18.28 -9.93 8.81
CA ASP A 99 17.83 -11.29 9.15
C ASP A 99 16.30 -11.31 9.38
N VAL A 100 15.58 -10.87 8.36
CA VAL A 100 14.14 -10.62 8.37
C VAL A 100 13.49 -11.72 7.56
N MET A 101 12.44 -12.32 8.15
CA MET A 101 11.66 -13.37 7.52
C MET A 101 10.34 -12.78 7.02
N GLY A 102 10.07 -12.90 5.73
CA GLY A 102 8.77 -12.56 5.19
C GLY A 102 7.73 -13.63 5.50
N ALA A 103 6.45 -13.21 5.53
CA ALA A 103 5.35 -14.12 5.79
C ALA A 103 5.08 -14.95 4.51
N PRO A 104 5.01 -16.29 4.60
CA PRO A 104 4.87 -17.13 3.42
C PRO A 104 3.55 -16.86 2.70
N VAL A 105 3.54 -17.04 1.37
CA VAL A 105 2.37 -16.82 0.50
C VAL A 105 1.13 -17.62 0.99
N SER A 106 1.36 -18.77 1.60
CA SER A 106 0.31 -19.63 2.17
C SER A 106 -0.48 -18.97 3.31
N CYS A 107 0.04 -17.93 3.98
CA CYS A 107 -0.68 -17.14 4.98
C CYS A 107 -1.80 -16.28 4.35
N PHE A 108 -1.75 -16.02 3.05
CA PHE A 108 -2.64 -15.09 2.36
C PHE A 108 -3.55 -15.82 1.36
N LYS A 109 -4.71 -16.32 1.79
CA LYS A 109 -5.58 -17.14 0.93
C LYS A 109 -6.23 -16.40 -0.26
N HIS A 110 -6.18 -15.07 -0.26
CA HIS A 110 -6.81 -14.21 -1.26
C HIS A 110 -5.86 -13.79 -2.38
N VAL A 111 -4.54 -14.03 -2.22
CA VAL A 111 -3.56 -13.67 -3.25
C VAL A 111 -3.39 -14.82 -4.25
N PRO A 112 -2.88 -14.53 -5.46
CA PRO A 112 -2.51 -15.58 -6.41
C PRO A 112 -1.59 -16.62 -5.76
N MET A 113 -1.81 -17.89 -6.10
CA MET A 113 -1.09 -19.02 -5.51
C MET A 113 -1.26 -19.25 -3.99
N GLY A 114 -2.06 -18.46 -3.26
CA GLY A 114 -2.24 -18.60 -1.80
C GLY A 114 -2.78 -19.95 -1.32
N LYS A 115 -3.37 -20.75 -2.21
CA LYS A 115 -3.86 -22.12 -1.94
C LYS A 115 -2.99 -23.22 -2.55
N SER A 116 -2.05 -22.88 -3.43
CA SER A 116 -1.26 -23.83 -4.24
C SER A 116 0.25 -23.62 -4.09
N TRP A 117 0.68 -22.89 -3.06
CA TRP A 117 2.10 -22.63 -2.78
C TRP A 117 2.82 -23.81 -2.09
N GLY A 118 2.11 -24.88 -1.74
CA GLY A 118 2.65 -25.99 -0.96
C GLY A 118 3.79 -26.75 -1.65
N ASP A 119 3.80 -26.77 -2.99
CA ASP A 119 4.81 -27.47 -3.78
C ASP A 119 6.10 -26.66 -3.99
N ILE A 120 6.11 -25.39 -3.55
CA ILE A 120 7.27 -24.50 -3.67
C ILE A 120 8.02 -24.49 -2.34
N SER A 121 9.20 -25.10 -2.34
CA SER A 121 10.09 -25.18 -1.18
C SER A 121 11.53 -24.91 -1.57
N GLU A 122 12.38 -24.68 -0.57
CA GLU A 122 13.83 -24.70 -0.74
C GLU A 122 14.26 -26.07 -1.30
N GLY A 123 15.31 -26.05 -2.13
CA GLY A 123 15.83 -27.23 -2.83
C GLY A 123 15.10 -27.59 -4.13
N VAL A 124 13.91 -27.03 -4.41
CA VAL A 124 13.22 -27.23 -5.69
C VAL A 124 14.10 -26.71 -6.83
N ARG A 125 14.21 -27.49 -7.92
CA ARG A 125 15.00 -27.15 -9.11
C ARG A 125 14.10 -26.58 -10.19
N VAL A 126 14.53 -25.47 -10.78
CA VAL A 126 13.79 -24.73 -11.80
C VAL A 126 14.71 -24.37 -12.97
N GLU A 127 14.12 -24.30 -14.16
CA GLU A 127 14.79 -23.77 -15.34
C GLU A 127 14.68 -22.24 -15.34
N VAL A 128 15.83 -21.55 -15.36
CA VAL A 128 15.93 -20.09 -15.34
C VAL A 128 16.76 -19.58 -16.51
N PRO A 129 16.52 -18.36 -17.02
CA PRO A 129 17.38 -17.76 -18.02
C PRO A 129 18.82 -17.63 -17.51
N ASN A 130 19.80 -18.00 -18.33
CA ASN A 130 21.20 -17.83 -17.98
C ASN A 130 21.68 -16.42 -18.35
N SER A 131 21.83 -15.58 -17.33
CA SER A 131 22.36 -14.22 -17.47
C SER A 131 23.86 -14.17 -17.76
N ASP A 132 24.60 -15.24 -17.49
CA ASP A 132 26.04 -15.36 -17.75
C ASP A 132 26.30 -16.11 -19.07
N SER A 133 25.59 -15.72 -20.13
CA SER A 133 25.79 -16.28 -21.47
C SER A 133 26.24 -15.20 -22.44
N GLY A 134 27.39 -15.44 -23.10
CA GLY A 134 27.88 -14.59 -24.18
C GLY A 134 27.16 -14.82 -25.52
N LEU A 135 26.11 -15.66 -25.53
CA LEU A 135 25.35 -15.98 -26.73
C LEU A 135 24.30 -14.89 -26.96
N PRO A 136 24.05 -14.49 -28.22
CA PRO A 136 23.04 -13.47 -28.55
C PRO A 136 21.60 -14.00 -28.39
N MET A 137 21.43 -15.29 -28.08
CA MET A 137 20.15 -15.95 -27.92
C MET A 137 19.89 -16.27 -26.45
N LYS A 138 18.61 -16.33 -26.06
CA LYS A 138 18.22 -16.69 -24.71
C LYS A 138 18.47 -18.18 -24.46
N VAL A 139 19.43 -18.48 -23.60
CA VAL A 139 19.71 -19.83 -23.11
C VAL A 139 19.29 -19.94 -21.64
N TYR A 140 19.11 -21.17 -21.17
CA TYR A 140 18.58 -21.49 -19.86
C TYR A 140 19.55 -22.37 -19.06
N TRP A 141 19.39 -22.36 -17.74
CA TRP A 141 20.16 -23.15 -16.79
C TRP A 141 19.25 -23.70 -15.69
N ILE A 142 19.66 -24.79 -15.04
CA ILE A 142 18.95 -25.34 -13.89
C ILE A 142 19.51 -24.74 -12.60
N ALA A 143 18.67 -24.03 -11.86
CA ALA A 143 18.99 -23.48 -10.54
C ALA A 143 18.13 -24.16 -9.46
N SER A 144 18.61 -24.14 -8.22
CA SER A 144 17.86 -24.60 -7.04
C SER A 144 17.45 -23.42 -6.17
N ILE A 145 16.24 -23.45 -5.61
CA ILE A 145 15.78 -22.44 -4.66
C ILE A 145 16.58 -22.57 -3.36
N ILE A 146 17.27 -21.50 -2.95
CA ILE A 146 18.10 -21.49 -1.73
C ILE A 146 17.29 -20.97 -0.52
N LYS A 147 16.46 -19.95 -0.73
CA LYS A 147 15.68 -19.31 0.33
C LYS A 147 14.33 -18.82 -0.24
N LEU A 148 13.28 -18.96 0.55
CA LEU A 148 11.97 -18.33 0.30
C LEU A 148 11.72 -17.28 1.38
N ALA A 149 11.23 -16.11 0.97
CA ALA A 149 10.91 -14.99 1.85
C ALA A 149 9.53 -14.42 1.52
#